data_AF-A0A0F9ETL1-F1
#
_entry.id   AF-A0A0F9ETL1-F1
#
_cell.length_a   1.000
_cell.length_b   1.000
_cell.length_c   1.000
_cell.angle_alpha   90.00
_cell.angle_beta   90.00
_cell.angle_gamma   90.00
#
_symmetry.space_group_name_H-M   'P 1'
#
loop_
_entity.id
_entity.type
_entity.pdbx_description
1 polymer ?
#
loop_
_entity_poly.entity_id
_entity_poly.type
_entity_poly.pdbx_seq_one_letter_code
_entity_poly.pdbx_strand_id
1 'polypeptide(L)'
;MEAKAGAKLSAPGLGESFSVTGFWDFVVERHRIWHRRFIEKQPWPWTDDLILRQFHFCNIFRDLDKGTIWYTDHVVNAPMSLSSAVWATIIYRLVNSIWIFEQLGPAAFDRKRWREMIYKIRTKDILLNSEAYLTFPWPHK
;
A
#
# COMPACT_ATOMS: atom_id res chain seq x y z
N MET A 1 45.57 10.60 -14.36
CA MET A 1 44.36 9.74 -14.27
C MET A 1 43.22 10.63 -13.81
N GLU A 2 42.50 11.22 -14.75
CA GLU A 2 41.38 12.13 -14.45
C GLU A 2 40.12 11.31 -14.15
N ALA A 3 39.50 11.59 -13.02
CA ALA A 3 38.20 11.07 -12.66
C ALA A 3 37.13 11.73 -13.54
N LYS A 4 36.46 10.94 -14.39
CA LYS A 4 35.29 11.41 -15.15
C LYS A 4 34.17 11.71 -14.16
N ALA A 5 33.85 12.99 -14.03
CA ALA A 5 32.66 13.47 -13.35
C ALA A 5 31.41 12.81 -13.96
N GLY A 6 30.65 12.10 -13.13
CA GLY A 6 29.37 11.51 -13.52
C GLY A 6 28.42 12.63 -13.95
N ALA A 7 27.89 12.51 -15.16
CA ALA A 7 26.87 13.41 -15.66
C ALA A 7 25.65 13.37 -14.72
N LYS A 8 25.38 14.49 -14.04
CA LYS A 8 24.11 14.70 -13.36
C LYS A 8 23.03 14.70 -14.44
N LEU A 9 22.20 13.66 -14.43
CA LEU A 9 20.91 13.72 -15.12
C LEU A 9 20.11 14.84 -14.47
N SER A 10 20.04 15.99 -15.13
CA SER A 10 19.15 17.08 -14.74
C SER A 10 17.72 16.59 -14.93
N ALA A 11 16.92 16.60 -13.87
CA ALA A 11 15.48 16.43 -14.01
C ALA A 11 14.96 17.45 -15.03
N PRO A 12 14.16 17.04 -16.03
CA PRO A 12 13.61 17.97 -17.01
C PRO A 12 12.84 19.07 -16.27
N GLY A 13 13.06 20.32 -16.67
CA GLY A 13 12.43 21.48 -16.05
C GLY A 13 10.91 21.35 -16.12
N LEU A 14 10.23 21.71 -15.03
CA LEU A 14 8.77 21.82 -14.92
C LEU A 14 8.25 22.95 -15.86
N GLY A 15 8.36 22.75 -17.17
CA GLY A 15 8.09 23.76 -18.20
C GLY A 15 7.81 23.22 -19.60
N GLU A 16 7.81 21.90 -19.82
CA GLU A 16 7.22 21.34 -21.05
C GLU A 16 5.70 21.32 -20.93
N SER A 17 5.01 21.62 -22.05
CA SER A 17 3.56 21.56 -22.12
C SER A 17 3.10 20.13 -21.77
N PHE A 18 2.08 20.03 -20.92
CA PHE A 18 1.46 18.75 -20.57
C PHE A 18 1.07 18.01 -21.86
N SER A 19 1.79 16.93 -22.17
CA SER A 19 1.48 16.07 -23.30
C SER A 19 0.51 14.98 -22.86
N VAL A 20 -0.65 14.91 -23.51
CA VAL A 20 -1.61 13.81 -23.31
C VAL A 20 -0.92 12.46 -23.54
N THR A 21 -0.03 12.38 -24.52
CA THR A 21 0.77 11.18 -24.80
C THR A 21 1.69 10.85 -23.63
N GLY A 22 2.41 11.84 -23.09
CA GLY A 22 3.31 11.63 -21.94
C GLY A 22 2.56 11.15 -20.69
N PHE A 23 1.34 11.64 -20.45
CA PHE A 23 0.48 11.12 -19.38
C PHE A 23 0.16 9.63 -19.59
N TRP A 24 -0.25 9.23 -20.80
CA TRP A 24 -0.58 7.84 -21.09
C TRP A 24 0.65 6.93 -21.04
N ASP A 25 1.81 7.39 -21.53
CA ASP A 25 3.06 6.65 -21.43
C ASP A 25 3.42 6.38 -19.96
N PHE A 26 3.27 7.38 -19.08
CA PHE A 26 3.47 7.21 -17.65
C PHE A 26 2.48 6.22 -17.01
N VAL A 27 1.20 6.26 -17.40
CA VAL A 27 0.17 5.33 -16.91
C VAL A 27 0.48 3.89 -17.37
N VAL A 28 0.78 3.72 -18.65
CA VAL A 28 1.07 2.42 -19.26
C VAL A 28 2.32 1.81 -18.66
N GLU A 29 3.40 2.59 -18.50
CA GLU A 29 4.66 2.07 -17.98
C GLU A 29 4.52 1.61 -16.51
N ARG A 30 3.77 2.34 -15.67
CA ARG A 30 3.46 1.87 -14.30
C ARG A 30 2.73 0.53 -14.29
N HIS A 31 1.81 0.31 -15.22
CA HIS A 31 1.13 -0.99 -15.30
C HIS A 31 2.04 -2.09 -15.89
N ARG A 32 2.89 -1.77 -16.87
CA ARG A 32 3.90 -2.70 -17.41
C ARG A 32 4.88 -3.17 -16.34
N ILE A 33 5.32 -2.28 -15.44
CA ILE A 33 6.16 -2.66 -14.30
C ILE A 33 5.47 -3.73 -13.45
N TRP A 34 4.19 -3.55 -13.14
CA TRP A 34 3.42 -4.56 -12.41
C TRP A 34 3.35 -5.89 -13.18
N HIS A 35 3.06 -5.85 -14.48
CA HIS A 35 2.95 -7.04 -15.32
C HIS A 35 4.28 -7.81 -15.41
N ARG A 36 5.38 -7.13 -15.74
CA ARG A 36 6.74 -7.70 -15.80
C ARG A 36 7.13 -8.36 -14.48
N ARG A 37 6.80 -7.71 -13.35
CA ARG A 37 7.11 -8.23 -12.01
C ARG A 37 6.25 -9.43 -11.61
N PHE A 38 4.93 -9.33 -11.72
CA PHE A 38 4.01 -10.28 -11.08
C PHE A 38 3.49 -11.35 -12.03
N ILE A 39 3.34 -11.06 -13.31
CA ILE A 39 2.85 -12.01 -14.33
C ILE A 39 4.02 -12.70 -15.00
N GLU A 40 4.95 -11.93 -15.57
CA GLU A 40 6.09 -12.47 -16.33
C GLU A 40 7.25 -12.94 -15.43
N LYS A 41 7.25 -12.55 -14.15
CA LYS A 41 8.29 -12.90 -13.16
C LYS A 41 9.71 -12.49 -13.60
N GLN A 42 9.85 -11.39 -14.32
CA GLN A 42 11.15 -10.89 -14.75
C GLN A 42 12.00 -10.43 -13.55
N PRO A 43 13.33 -10.61 -13.60
CA PRO A 43 14.23 -10.02 -12.61
C PRO A 43 14.19 -8.49 -12.69
N TRP A 44 14.53 -7.83 -11.59
CA TRP A 44 14.72 -6.37 -11.60
C TRP A 44 15.93 -6.00 -12.47
N PRO A 45 15.94 -4.86 -13.20
CA PRO A 45 14.94 -3.78 -13.22
C PRO A 45 13.76 -4.04 -14.17
N TRP A 46 12.56 -3.60 -13.77
CA TRP A 46 11.33 -3.77 -14.57
C TRP A 46 11.01 -2.58 -15.47
N THR A 47 11.85 -1.56 -15.52
CA THR A 47 11.71 -0.37 -16.38
C THR A 47 13.06 0.33 -16.51
N ASP A 48 13.25 1.03 -17.62
CA ASP A 48 14.40 1.90 -17.86
C ASP A 48 14.14 3.34 -17.36
N ASP A 49 12.91 3.68 -16.98
CA ASP A 49 12.57 4.97 -16.38
C ASP A 49 13.16 5.08 -14.97
N LEU A 50 14.10 6.01 -14.79
CA LEU A 50 14.82 6.19 -13.53
C LEU A 50 13.92 6.70 -12.39
N ILE A 51 12.89 7.47 -12.69
CA ILE A 51 11.94 7.99 -11.70
C ILE A 51 11.09 6.84 -11.18
N LEU A 52 10.50 6.05 -12.08
CA LEU A 52 9.69 4.88 -11.72
C LEU A 52 10.53 3.77 -11.07
N ARG A 53 11.83 3.71 -11.35
CA ARG A 53 12.75 2.78 -10.66
C ARG A 53 13.11 3.23 -9.25
N GLN A 54 13.18 4.54 -8.99
CA GLN A 54 13.66 5.12 -7.74
C GLN A 54 12.56 5.40 -6.72
N PHE A 55 11.39 5.85 -7.16
CA PHE A 55 10.34 6.34 -6.26
C PHE A 55 9.17 5.34 -6.14
N HIS A 56 8.54 5.34 -4.96
CA HIS A 56 7.33 4.56 -4.73
C HIS A 56 6.13 5.19 -5.44
N PHE A 57 5.29 4.35 -6.04
CA PHE A 57 4.04 4.76 -6.67
C PHE A 57 2.94 3.71 -6.41
N CYS A 58 1.68 4.13 -6.55
CA CYS A 58 0.53 3.23 -6.50
C CYS A 58 0.30 2.54 -7.85
N ASN A 59 -0.24 1.32 -7.83
CA ASN A 59 -0.68 0.65 -9.04
C ASN A 59 -1.81 1.43 -9.72
N ILE A 60 -1.92 1.27 -11.04
CA ILE A 60 -3.02 1.85 -11.83
C ILE A 60 -4.37 1.27 -11.41
N PHE A 61 -4.43 -0.06 -11.31
CA PHE A 61 -5.62 -0.77 -10.84
C PHE A 61 -5.49 -1.01 -9.35
N ARG A 62 -6.41 -0.42 -8.57
CA ARG A 62 -6.42 -0.49 -7.10
C ARG A 62 -6.64 -1.90 -6.57
N ASP A 63 -7.29 -2.76 -7.36
CA ASP A 63 -7.49 -4.17 -7.01
C ASP A 63 -6.17 -4.96 -6.97
N LEU A 64 -5.11 -4.43 -7.58
CA LEU A 64 -3.78 -5.03 -7.58
C LEU A 64 -2.93 -4.59 -6.37
N ASP A 65 -3.40 -3.60 -5.60
CA ASP A 65 -2.72 -3.21 -4.38
C ASP A 65 -2.80 -4.33 -3.35
N LYS A 66 -1.68 -4.60 -2.68
CA LYS A 66 -1.57 -5.70 -1.69
C LYS A 66 -2.68 -5.63 -0.63
N GLY A 67 -3.04 -4.43 -0.18
CA GLY A 67 -4.12 -4.24 0.79
C GLY A 67 -5.49 -4.57 0.25
N THR A 68 -5.75 -4.26 -1.03
CA THR A 68 -7.03 -4.58 -1.64
C THR A 68 -7.15 -6.09 -1.86
N ILE A 69 -6.10 -6.73 -2.38
CA ILE A 69 -6.03 -8.19 -2.55
C ILE A 69 -6.30 -8.87 -1.20
N TRP A 70 -5.55 -8.49 -0.16
CA TRP A 70 -5.70 -9.09 1.17
C TRP A 70 -7.12 -8.92 1.71
N TYR A 71 -7.71 -7.73 1.60
CA TYR A 71 -9.06 -7.45 2.07
C TYR A 71 -10.11 -8.27 1.31
N THR A 72 -9.98 -8.38 -0.01
CA THR A 72 -10.87 -9.19 -0.84
C THR A 72 -10.81 -10.66 -0.41
N ASP A 73 -9.61 -11.20 -0.21
CA ASP A 73 -9.43 -12.61 0.14
C ASP A 73 -9.92 -12.94 1.57
N HIS A 74 -9.67 -12.06 2.55
CA HIS A 74 -9.88 -12.35 3.97
C HIS A 74 -11.18 -11.77 4.54
N VAL A 75 -11.83 -10.82 3.86
CA VAL A 75 -13.07 -10.18 4.32
C VAL A 75 -14.20 -10.39 3.34
N VAL A 76 -14.01 -10.06 2.05
CA VAL A 76 -15.10 -10.12 1.06
C VAL A 76 -15.45 -11.56 0.70
N ASN A 77 -14.44 -12.38 0.42
CA ASN A 77 -14.63 -13.77 -0.01
C ASN A 77 -14.64 -14.78 1.14
N ALA A 78 -14.42 -14.32 2.38
CA ALA A 78 -14.36 -15.19 3.54
C ALA A 78 -15.77 -15.63 3.99
N PRO A 79 -15.93 -16.89 4.47
CA PRO A 79 -17.22 -17.40 4.91
C PRO A 79 -17.61 -16.80 6.27
N MET A 80 -18.22 -15.62 6.25
CA MET A 80 -18.71 -14.94 7.46
C MET A 80 -20.08 -14.29 7.26
N SER A 81 -20.75 -13.99 8.37
CA SER A 81 -22.02 -13.25 8.32
C SER A 81 -21.81 -11.83 7.81
N LEU A 82 -22.84 -11.22 7.21
CA LEU A 82 -22.80 -9.81 6.77
C LEU A 82 -22.40 -8.87 7.92
N SER A 83 -22.90 -9.11 9.14
CA SER A 83 -22.57 -8.29 10.31
C SER A 83 -21.08 -8.37 10.68
N SER A 84 -20.49 -9.56 10.54
CA SER A 84 -19.05 -9.79 10.74
C SER A 84 -18.23 -9.12 9.64
N ALA A 85 -18.67 -9.24 8.38
CA ALA A 85 -17.99 -8.61 7.24
C ALA A 85 -17.98 -7.08 7.38
N VAL A 86 -19.13 -6.46 7.67
CA VAL A 86 -19.21 -5.00 7.90
C VAL A 86 -18.30 -4.56 9.04
N TRP A 87 -18.26 -5.32 10.14
CA TRP A 87 -17.35 -5.01 11.25
C TRP A 87 -15.89 -5.12 10.82
N ALA A 88 -15.53 -6.18 10.10
CA ALA A 88 -14.19 -6.39 9.58
C ALA A 88 -13.77 -5.27 8.62
N THR A 89 -14.67 -4.79 7.76
CA THR A 89 -14.46 -3.63 6.90
C THR A 89 -14.12 -2.37 7.69
N ILE A 90 -14.92 -2.05 8.71
CA ILE A 90 -14.70 -0.87 9.56
C ILE A 90 -13.32 -0.94 10.21
N ILE A 91 -13.00 -2.07 10.84
CA ILE A 91 -11.71 -2.26 11.53
C ILE A 91 -10.55 -2.22 10.53
N TYR A 92 -10.68 -2.86 9.37
CA TYR A 92 -9.68 -2.83 8.31
C TYR A 92 -9.36 -1.41 7.85
N ARG A 93 -10.40 -0.59 7.64
CA ARG A 93 -10.25 0.81 7.23
C ARG A 93 -9.65 1.70 8.33
N LEU A 94 -9.97 1.43 9.60
CA LEU A 94 -9.42 2.18 10.74
C LEU A 94 -7.95 1.85 11.02
N VAL A 95 -7.57 0.58 10.92
CA VAL A 95 -6.19 0.12 11.20
C VAL A 95 -5.27 0.37 10.00
N ASN A 96 -5.79 0.22 8.77
CA ASN A 96 -5.09 0.49 7.51
C ASN A 96 -3.69 -0.16 7.38
N SER A 97 -3.48 -1.31 8.02
CA SER A 97 -2.20 -2.02 8.02
C SER A 97 -2.41 -3.53 7.95
N ILE A 98 -2.07 -4.14 6.81
CA ILE A 98 -2.16 -5.59 6.58
C ILE A 98 -1.34 -6.36 7.62
N TRP A 99 -0.14 -5.87 7.95
CA TRP A 99 0.78 -6.51 8.89
C TRP A 99 0.13 -6.73 10.27
N ILE A 100 -0.66 -5.77 10.75
CA ILE A 100 -1.38 -5.89 12.02
C ILE A 100 -2.39 -7.05 11.95
N PHE A 101 -3.13 -7.17 10.84
CA PHE A 101 -4.07 -8.26 10.65
C PHE A 101 -3.40 -9.62 10.50
N GLU A 102 -2.27 -9.70 9.79
CA GLU A 102 -1.48 -10.93 9.68
C GLU A 102 -0.96 -11.41 11.05
N GLN A 103 -0.58 -10.50 11.95
CA GLN A 103 -0.15 -10.87 13.31
C GLN A 103 -1.29 -11.34 14.21
N LEU A 104 -2.48 -10.78 14.04
CA LEU A 104 -3.62 -11.01 14.94
C LEU A 104 -4.52 -12.16 14.46
N GLY A 105 -4.44 -12.51 13.17
CA GLY A 105 -5.23 -13.56 12.55
C GLY A 105 -6.74 -13.27 12.56
N PRO A 106 -7.59 -14.29 12.38
CA PRO A 106 -9.05 -14.15 12.31
C PRO A 106 -9.68 -13.49 13.56
N ALA A 107 -8.99 -13.55 14.70
CA ALA A 107 -9.42 -12.91 15.95
C ALA A 107 -9.45 -11.37 15.87
N ALA A 108 -8.74 -10.77 14.90
CA ALA A 108 -8.74 -9.32 14.68
C ALA A 108 -10.13 -8.75 14.34
N PHE A 109 -11.02 -9.60 13.81
CA PHE A 109 -12.37 -9.25 13.41
C PHE A 109 -13.43 -9.69 14.40
N ASP A 110 -13.04 -10.31 15.52
CA ASP A 110 -14.00 -10.66 16.56
C ASP A 110 -14.39 -9.41 17.34
N ARG A 111 -15.64 -8.99 17.16
CA ARG A 111 -16.24 -7.83 17.85
C ARG A 111 -16.10 -7.93 19.37
N LYS A 112 -16.15 -9.13 19.96
CA LYS A 112 -16.00 -9.28 21.42
C LYS A 112 -14.55 -9.10 21.87
N ARG A 113 -13.60 -9.45 21.02
CA ARG A 113 -12.15 -9.44 21.33
C ARG A 113 -11.45 -8.16 20.85
N TRP A 114 -12.16 -7.26 20.16
CA TRP A 114 -11.58 -6.02 19.63
C TRP A 114 -10.94 -5.13 20.71
N ARG A 115 -11.55 -5.04 21.90
CA ARG A 115 -11.00 -4.24 23.01
C ARG A 115 -9.66 -4.81 23.50
N GLU A 116 -9.60 -6.13 23.65
CA GLU A 116 -8.37 -6.84 24.02
C GLU A 116 -7.30 -6.71 22.93
N MET A 117 -7.72 -6.74 21.66
CA MET A 117 -6.84 -6.54 20.52
C MET A 117 -6.20 -5.14 20.55
N ILE A 118 -7.01 -4.07 20.67
CA ILE A 118 -6.47 -2.70 20.78
C ILE A 118 -5.55 -2.56 21.99
N TYR A 119 -5.94 -3.15 23.12
CA TYR A 119 -5.08 -3.17 24.30
C TYR A 119 -3.72 -3.83 23.99
N LYS A 120 -3.70 -5.01 23.37
CA LYS A 120 -2.47 -5.72 22.99
C LYS A 120 -1.60 -4.92 22.00
N ILE A 121 -2.22 -4.30 21.00
CA ILE A 121 -1.51 -3.45 20.02
C ILE A 121 -0.84 -2.26 20.73
N ARG A 122 -1.60 -1.58 21.61
CA ARG A 122 -1.08 -0.46 22.41
C ARG A 122 0.04 -0.88 23.37
N THR A 123 -0.06 -2.07 23.99
CA THR A 123 1.01 -2.58 24.88
C THR A 123 2.30 -2.92 24.14
N LYS A 124 2.23 -3.18 22.83
CA LYS A 124 3.40 -3.47 21.98
C LYS A 124 4.03 -2.20 21.37
N ASP A 125 3.56 -1.02 21.77
CA ASP A 125 3.97 0.28 21.21
C ASP A 125 3.82 0.37 19.68
N ILE A 126 2.89 -0.43 19.13
CA ILE A 126 2.57 -0.39 17.70
C ILE A 126 1.62 0.78 17.50
N LEU A 127 2.14 1.85 16.90
CA LEU A 127 1.38 2.96 16.37
C LEU A 127 0.34 2.42 15.35
N LEU A 128 -0.95 2.60 15.64
CA LEU A 128 -2.04 2.40 14.67
C LEU A 128 -2.13 3.54 13.63
N ASN A 129 -1.25 4.52 13.74
CA ASN A 129 -1.23 5.80 13.04
C ASN A 129 -0.12 5.81 12.00
N SER A 130 -0.56 5.82 10.75
CA SER A 130 0.06 6.70 9.77
C SER A 130 -0.76 7.99 9.76
N GLU A 131 -0.11 9.15 9.69
CA GLU A 131 -0.64 10.51 9.89
C GLU A 131 -1.84 10.97 9.02
N ALA A 132 -2.49 10.07 8.28
CA ALA A 132 -3.53 10.37 7.30
C ALA A 132 -4.97 9.99 7.69
N TYR A 133 -5.25 9.38 8.87
CA TYR A 133 -6.62 8.98 9.25
C TYR A 133 -6.97 9.17 10.74
N LEU A 134 -8.25 9.52 10.99
CA LEU A 134 -8.90 9.84 12.27
C LEU A 134 -8.58 8.81 13.39
N THR A 135 -7.93 9.30 14.44
CA THR A 135 -7.48 8.50 15.59
C THR A 135 -8.51 8.46 16.72
N PHE A 136 -8.69 7.27 17.32
CA PHE A 136 -9.07 7.19 18.72
C PHE A 136 -7.98 7.86 19.58
N PRO A 137 -8.33 8.71 20.56
CA PRO A 137 -7.34 9.41 21.36
C PRO A 137 -6.40 8.43 22.07
N TRP A 138 -5.16 8.90 22.26
CA TRP A 138 -4.21 8.28 23.18
C TRP A 138 -4.90 8.09 24.54
N PRO A 139 -4.73 6.97 25.25
CA PRO A 139 -5.17 6.90 26.63
C PRO A 139 -4.30 7.90 27.40
N HIS A 140 -4.86 9.08 27.68
CA HIS A 140 -4.23 10.00 28.61
C HIS A 140 -3.99 9.24 29.91
N LYS A 141 -2.74 9.27 30.37
CA LYS A 141 -2.36 8.75 31.69
C LYS A 141 -3.16 9.45 32.78
#